data_AF-A0A0D8XSB5-F1
#
_entry.id   AF-A0A0D8XSB5-F1
#
_cell.length_a   1.000
_cell.length_b   1.000
_cell.length_c   1.000
_cell.angle_alpha   90.00
_cell.angle_beta   90.00
_cell.angle_gamma   90.00
#
_symmetry.space_group_name_H-M   'P 1'
#
loop_
_entity.id
_entity.type
_entity.pdbx_description
1 polymer ?
#
loop_
_entity_poly.entity_id
_entity_poly.type
_entity_poly.pdbx_seq_one_letter_code
_entity_poly.pdbx_strand_id
1 'polypeptide(L)'
;MLIARIEPCQHAIVIKDMCATCGRDLRESHNDIFAYKMFGTEYYTKIRPYTREFLEHMSTLFEMHIITYGQRQYAHKIAEIIDPKKTLFAQRIMSRDELFSAQHKTRNLRALFPCGDQLIVIIDDRADVWQFSEALIQVKPYRFFKEVGDINAPLGVNKGGVSPVDIEDEADNDRTLEYIERTLVDVHTNFYKYYDETQEIRDVKVVISYIKKQVLRGLVIVLSGVVPLGVKPEYSEAYRLCTQFGATVIFRGLL
;
A
#
# COMPACT_ATOMS: atom_id res chain seq x y z
N MET A 1 24.03 -6.33 -8.11
CA MET A 1 23.13 -7.27 -8.81
C MET A 1 22.22 -6.45 -9.72
N LEU A 2 22.41 -6.48 -11.04
CA LEU A 2 21.65 -5.67 -12.00
C LEU A 2 20.22 -6.24 -12.07
N ILE A 3 19.22 -5.51 -11.59
CA ILE A 3 17.84 -6.01 -11.43
C ILE A 3 17.03 -5.88 -12.74
N ALA A 4 17.41 -4.94 -13.61
CA ALA A 4 16.96 -4.84 -14.99
C ALA A 4 17.96 -3.96 -15.76
N ARG A 5 18.03 -4.12 -17.09
CA ARG A 5 18.77 -3.20 -17.96
C ARG A 5 17.76 -2.51 -18.85
N ILE A 6 17.43 -1.25 -18.55
CA ILE A 6 16.63 -0.42 -19.46
C ILE A 6 17.60 0.10 -20.51
N GLU A 7 17.86 -0.69 -21.55
CA GLU A 7 18.63 -0.21 -22.71
C GLU A 7 17.71 0.53 -23.68
N PRO A 8 18.09 1.67 -24.24
CA PRO A 8 17.33 2.30 -25.31
C PRO A 8 17.27 1.38 -26.53
N CYS A 9 16.14 1.37 -27.23
CA CYS A 9 16.03 0.63 -28.48
C CYS A 9 16.93 1.29 -29.53
N GLN A 10 17.94 0.57 -30.04
CA GLN A 10 18.86 1.07 -31.06
C GLN A 10 18.38 0.79 -32.50
N HIS A 11 17.24 0.12 -32.66
CA HIS A 11 16.68 -0.21 -33.98
C HIS A 11 16.08 1.04 -34.64
N ALA A 12 16.44 1.27 -35.91
CA ALA A 12 16.17 2.52 -36.63
C ALA A 12 14.73 2.70 -37.14
N ILE A 13 13.87 1.68 -37.08
CA ILE A 13 12.55 1.70 -37.73
C ILE A 13 11.43 1.82 -36.69
N VAL A 14 10.77 2.97 -36.71
CA VAL A 14 9.62 3.31 -35.86
C VAL A 14 8.36 3.37 -36.71
N ILE A 15 7.29 2.70 -36.30
CA ILE A 15 5.97 2.79 -36.92
C ILE A 15 4.96 3.11 -35.81
N LYS A 16 4.33 4.29 -35.89
CA LYS A 16 3.35 4.77 -34.89
C LYS A 16 3.81 4.51 -33.45
N ASP A 17 5.03 4.94 -33.18
CA ASP A 17 5.63 4.96 -31.84
C ASP A 17 5.90 3.59 -31.19
N MET A 18 5.88 2.51 -31.98
CA MET A 18 6.48 1.22 -31.64
C MET A 18 7.74 0.97 -32.46
N CYS A 19 8.72 0.30 -31.85
CA CYS A 19 9.82 -0.31 -32.59
C CYS A 19 9.26 -1.43 -33.48
N ALA A 20 9.35 -1.25 -34.79
CA ALA A 20 8.86 -2.22 -35.77
C ALA A 20 9.65 -3.54 -35.76
N THR A 21 10.85 -3.56 -35.18
CA THR A 21 11.75 -4.72 -35.19
C THR A 21 11.59 -5.61 -33.96
N CYS A 22 11.36 -5.03 -32.77
CA CYS A 22 11.28 -5.79 -31.52
C CYS A 22 9.97 -5.59 -30.75
N GLY A 23 9.01 -4.82 -31.29
CA GLY A 23 7.71 -4.61 -30.66
C GLY A 23 7.72 -3.76 -29.40
N ARG A 24 8.86 -3.11 -29.07
CA ARG A 24 8.96 -2.25 -27.89
C ARG A 24 8.19 -0.96 -28.11
N ASP A 25 7.33 -0.59 -27.16
CA ASP A 25 6.69 0.72 -27.13
C ASP A 25 7.74 1.82 -26.84
N LEU A 26 7.83 2.82 -27.71
CA LEU A 26 8.79 3.92 -27.62
C LEU A 26 8.16 5.19 -27.02
N ARG A 27 6.90 5.14 -26.58
CA ARG A 27 6.12 6.32 -26.19
C ARG A 27 6.36 6.87 -24.79
N GLU A 28 6.80 6.07 -23.82
CA GLU A 28 6.69 6.52 -22.43
C GLU A 28 8.04 6.82 -21.77
N SER A 29 8.37 8.10 -21.70
CA SER A 29 9.28 8.60 -20.68
C SER A 29 8.60 8.42 -19.32
N HIS A 30 8.84 7.30 -18.66
CA HIS A 30 8.42 7.11 -17.27
C HIS A 30 9.25 8.01 -16.34
N ASN A 31 8.83 9.27 -16.21
CA ASN A 31 9.46 10.27 -15.33
C ASN A 31 9.35 9.92 -13.83
N ASP A 32 8.61 8.87 -13.53
CA ASP A 32 8.35 8.29 -12.21
C ASP A 32 9.15 7.01 -11.95
N ILE A 33 10.01 6.58 -12.88
CA ILE A 33 11.03 5.54 -12.65
C ILE A 33 12.35 6.19 -12.27
N PHE A 34 12.85 5.85 -11.09
CA PHE A 34 14.11 6.33 -10.56
C PHE A 34 15.14 5.21 -10.50
N ALA A 35 16.28 5.41 -11.15
CA ALA A 35 17.45 4.56 -11.05
C ALA A 35 18.44 5.13 -10.03
N TYR A 36 18.94 4.30 -9.12
CA TYR A 36 19.94 4.69 -8.14
C TYR A 36 20.82 3.51 -7.72
N LYS A 37 22.00 3.80 -7.19
CA LYS A 37 22.96 2.80 -6.76
C LYS A 37 23.11 2.78 -5.25
N MET A 38 23.06 1.60 -4.64
CA MET A 38 23.34 1.37 -3.22
C MET A 38 24.26 0.17 -3.08
N PHE A 39 25.34 0.31 -2.31
CA PHE A 39 26.29 -0.78 -2.05
C PHE A 39 26.77 -1.52 -3.31
N GLY A 40 27.06 -0.78 -4.38
CA GLY A 40 27.52 -1.38 -5.64
C GLY A 40 26.40 -2.00 -6.50
N THR A 41 25.17 -2.06 -6.00
CA THR A 41 23.99 -2.63 -6.70
C THR A 41 23.08 -1.52 -7.22
N GLU A 42 22.64 -1.66 -8.47
CA GLU A 42 21.69 -0.75 -9.11
C GLU A 42 20.27 -1.19 -8.79
N TYR A 43 19.46 -0.22 -8.39
CA TYR A 43 18.06 -0.37 -8.03
C TYR A 43 17.22 0.54 -8.91
N TYR A 44 16.03 0.06 -9.23
CA TYR A 44 15.00 0.82 -9.93
C TYR A 44 13.78 0.92 -9.02
N THR A 45 13.14 2.07 -8.99
CA THR A 45 11.90 2.28 -8.24
C THR A 45 10.93 3.06 -9.08
N LYS A 46 9.76 2.48 -9.32
CA LYS A 46 8.61 3.17 -9.91
C LYS A 46 7.79 3.76 -8.77
N ILE A 47 7.52 5.06 -8.84
CA ILE A 47 6.60 5.74 -7.93
C ILE A 47 5.17 5.48 -8.41
N ARG A 48 4.27 5.14 -7.48
CA ARG A 48 2.87 4.88 -7.81
C ARG A 48 2.24 6.14 -8.42
N PRO A 49 1.40 6.04 -9.47
CA PRO A 49 0.71 7.20 -10.02
C PRO A 49 0.01 8.01 -8.93
N TYR A 50 -0.03 9.35 -9.10
CA TYR A 50 -0.66 10.29 -8.18
C TYR A 50 0.01 10.44 -6.79
N THR A 51 1.23 9.91 -6.58
CA THR A 51 1.92 9.99 -5.28
C THR A 51 2.21 11.42 -4.83
N ARG A 52 2.58 12.33 -5.73
CA ARG A 52 2.96 13.70 -5.33
C ARG A 52 1.75 14.47 -4.82
N GLU A 53 0.67 14.45 -5.61
CA GLU A 53 -0.62 15.06 -5.32
C GLU A 53 -1.19 14.49 -4.02
N PHE A 54 -1.17 13.17 -3.88
CA PHE A 54 -1.58 12.47 -2.67
C PHE A 54 -0.82 12.98 -1.44
N LEU A 55 0.53 12.99 -1.47
CA LEU A 55 1.32 13.41 -0.32
C LEU A 55 1.16 14.90 0.01
N GLU A 56 1.05 15.75 -1.00
CA GLU A 56 0.81 17.18 -0.82
C GLU A 56 -0.54 17.43 -0.12
N HIS A 57 -1.61 16.78 -0.57
CA HIS A 57 -2.92 16.90 0.08
C HIS A 57 -2.93 16.28 1.48
N MET A 58 -2.41 15.05 1.64
CA MET A 58 -2.39 14.40 2.95
C MET A 58 -1.57 15.16 3.99
N SER A 59 -0.55 15.92 3.57
CA SER A 59 0.23 16.77 4.48
C SER A 59 -0.56 17.91 5.14
N THR A 60 -1.71 18.30 4.58
CA THR A 60 -2.57 19.34 5.17
C THR A 60 -3.52 18.78 6.23
N LEU A 61 -3.70 17.46 6.28
CA LEU A 61 -4.64 16.75 7.15
C LEU A 61 -3.95 15.84 8.17
N PHE A 62 -2.76 15.33 7.86
CA PHE A 62 -2.07 14.33 8.66
C PHE A 62 -0.60 14.68 8.85
N GLU A 63 -0.07 14.41 10.06
CA GLU A 63 1.37 14.28 10.25
C GLU A 63 1.83 12.90 9.74
N MET A 64 2.63 12.88 8.68
CA MET A 64 2.98 11.64 7.99
C MET A 64 4.29 11.03 8.51
N HIS A 65 4.28 9.70 8.63
CA HIS A 65 5.42 8.86 9.04
C HIS A 65 5.69 7.76 8.00
N ILE A 66 6.95 7.43 7.77
CA ILE A 66 7.35 6.24 6.99
C ILE A 66 7.75 5.14 7.96
N ILE A 67 7.14 3.96 7.84
CA ILE A 67 7.51 2.76 8.62
C ILE A 67 7.70 1.58 7.66
N THR A 68 8.94 1.13 7.48
CA THR A 68 9.32 0.15 6.45
C THR A 68 10.24 -0.95 6.98
N TYR A 69 10.16 -2.14 6.38
CA TYR A 69 11.16 -3.21 6.55
C TYR A 69 12.39 -3.04 5.65
N GLY A 70 12.44 -1.99 4.83
CA GLY A 70 13.66 -1.58 4.14
C GLY A 70 14.76 -1.19 5.12
N GLN A 71 16.02 -1.31 4.70
CA GLN A 71 17.16 -0.77 5.45
C GLN A 71 17.10 0.76 5.51
N ARG A 72 17.74 1.36 6.51
CA ARG A 72 17.79 2.81 6.74
C ARG A 72 18.19 3.59 5.49
N GLN A 73 19.27 3.17 4.83
CA GLN A 73 19.76 3.85 3.62
C GLN A 73 18.75 3.80 2.47
N TYR A 74 18.06 2.66 2.32
CA TYR A 74 16.99 2.52 1.34
C TYR A 74 15.82 3.46 1.66
N ALA A 75 15.34 3.44 2.92
CA ALA A 75 14.23 4.28 3.36
C ALA A 75 14.51 5.78 3.14
N HIS A 76 15.72 6.24 3.51
CA HIS A 76 16.12 7.62 3.29
C HIS A 76 16.27 7.98 1.82
N LYS A 77 16.72 7.05 0.95
CA LYS A 77 16.80 7.33 -0.48
C LYS A 77 15.43 7.48 -1.12
N ILE A 78 14.48 6.62 -0.77
CA ILE A 78 13.11 6.75 -1.25
C ILE A 78 12.48 8.04 -0.73
N ALA A 79 12.69 8.38 0.54
CA ALA A 79 12.24 9.66 1.11
C ALA A 79 12.83 10.87 0.37
N GLU A 80 14.10 10.84 -0.03
CA GLU A 80 14.72 11.91 -0.83
C GLU A 80 14.05 12.07 -2.21
N ILE A 81 13.60 10.98 -2.82
CA ILE A 81 12.91 10.99 -4.12
C ILE A 81 11.52 11.64 -3.99
N ILE A 82 10.75 11.27 -2.96
CA ILE A 82 9.35 11.72 -2.80
C ILE A 82 9.21 13.02 -2.01
N ASP A 83 10.18 13.35 -1.14
CA ASP A 83 10.20 14.52 -0.26
C ASP A 83 11.59 15.19 -0.27
N PRO A 84 12.05 15.75 -1.40
CA PRO A 84 13.39 16.33 -1.53
C PRO A 84 13.63 17.52 -0.60
N LYS A 85 12.55 18.24 -0.21
CA LYS A 85 12.62 19.38 0.71
C LYS A 85 12.53 18.97 2.18
N LYS A 86 12.27 17.69 2.47
CA LYS A 86 12.11 17.13 3.83
C LYS A 86 10.98 17.79 4.63
N THR A 87 9.96 18.28 3.93
CA THR A 87 8.81 18.98 4.53
C THR A 87 7.70 18.01 4.93
N LEU A 88 7.63 16.84 4.30
CA LEU A 88 6.55 15.87 4.49
C LEU A 88 6.85 14.87 5.62
N PHE A 89 8.07 14.34 5.67
CA PHE A 89 8.44 13.31 6.67
C PHE A 89 9.52 13.78 7.64
N ALA A 90 10.40 14.68 7.23
CA ALA A 90 11.55 15.13 8.03
C ALA A 90 12.33 13.94 8.64
N GLN A 91 12.28 13.76 9.97
CA GLN A 91 12.94 12.67 10.70
C GLN A 91 11.99 11.52 11.08
N ARG A 92 10.72 11.57 10.67
CA ARG A 92 9.67 10.58 10.98
C ARG A 92 9.76 9.34 10.10
N ILE A 93 10.95 8.76 9.99
CA ILE A 93 11.27 7.60 9.16
C ILE A 93 11.81 6.50 10.07
N MET A 94 11.11 5.38 10.12
CA MET A 94 11.50 4.17 10.84
C MET A 94 11.75 3.05 9.84
N SER A 95 12.99 2.57 9.83
CA SER A 95 13.43 1.48 8.96
C SER A 95 13.61 0.19 9.76
N ARG A 96 13.91 -0.91 9.07
CA ARG A 96 14.22 -2.21 9.71
C ARG A 96 15.27 -2.11 10.80
N ASP A 97 16.22 -1.19 10.68
CA ASP A 97 17.31 -1.03 11.64
C ASP A 97 16.81 -0.46 12.99
N GLU A 98 15.64 0.20 13.01
CA GLU A 98 15.00 0.74 14.22
C GLU A 98 13.74 -0.02 14.66
N LEU A 99 13.27 -1.04 13.91
CA LEU A 99 12.09 -1.80 14.28
C LEU A 99 12.38 -2.77 15.44
N PHE A 100 11.56 -2.73 16.49
CA PHE A 100 11.66 -3.65 17.64
C PHE A 100 11.29 -5.10 17.31
N SER A 101 10.64 -5.33 16.16
CA SER A 101 10.21 -6.66 15.73
C SER A 101 10.46 -6.83 14.24
N ALA A 102 11.13 -7.92 13.90
CA ALA A 102 11.43 -8.30 12.52
C ALA A 102 10.17 -8.73 11.73
N GLN A 103 9.04 -9.00 12.40
CA GLN A 103 7.85 -9.59 11.79
C GLN A 103 6.57 -8.75 11.94
N HIS A 104 6.51 -7.86 12.94
CA HIS A 104 5.31 -7.08 13.22
C HIS A 104 5.64 -5.61 13.48
N LYS A 105 5.01 -4.69 12.73
CA LYS A 105 5.20 -3.25 12.88
C LYS A 105 4.45 -2.68 14.10
N THR A 106 3.40 -3.36 14.58
CA THR A 106 2.53 -2.94 15.70
C THR A 106 3.27 -2.58 16.98
N ARG A 107 4.32 -3.33 17.36
CA ARG A 107 5.10 -3.03 18.58
C ARG A 107 5.77 -1.65 18.51
N ASN A 108 6.08 -1.15 17.32
CA ASN A 108 6.69 0.16 17.14
C ASN A 108 5.71 1.30 17.37
N LEU A 109 4.40 1.09 17.15
CA LEU A 109 3.40 2.12 17.42
C LEU A 109 3.38 2.52 18.90
N ARG A 110 3.54 1.55 19.82
CA ARG A 110 3.63 1.86 21.25
C ARG A 110 4.87 2.67 21.62
N ALA A 111 5.96 2.50 20.87
CA ALA A 111 7.19 3.26 21.09
C ALA A 111 7.14 4.66 20.47
N LEU A 112 6.55 4.79 19.27
CA LEU A 112 6.36 6.05 18.57
C LEU A 112 5.28 6.93 19.21
N PHE A 113 4.21 6.30 19.72
CA PHE A 113 3.02 6.95 20.23
C PHE A 113 2.69 6.39 21.63
N PRO A 114 3.52 6.71 22.64
CA PRO A 114 3.38 6.14 24.00
C PRO A 114 2.06 6.54 24.69
N CYS A 115 1.44 7.63 24.23
CA CYS A 115 0.19 8.15 24.77
C CYS A 115 -1.06 7.55 24.12
N GLY A 116 -0.92 6.59 23.20
CA GLY A 116 -2.02 5.86 22.59
C GLY A 116 -2.05 5.91 21.06
N ASP A 117 -2.79 4.99 20.47
CA ASP A 117 -2.91 4.81 19.01
C ASP A 117 -4.27 5.29 18.45
N GLN A 118 -5.05 5.97 19.28
CA GLN A 118 -6.42 6.43 18.97
C GLN A 118 -6.50 7.46 17.84
N LEU A 119 -5.38 8.09 17.46
CA LEU A 119 -5.29 9.08 16.38
C LEU A 119 -4.49 8.57 15.17
N ILE A 120 -4.12 7.29 15.18
CA ILE A 120 -3.24 6.73 14.16
C ILE A 120 -4.08 6.06 13.08
N VAL A 121 -3.89 6.49 11.84
CA VAL A 121 -4.38 5.79 10.64
C VAL A 121 -3.18 5.18 9.92
N ILE A 122 -3.33 3.95 9.44
CA ILE A 122 -2.26 3.19 8.80
C ILE A 122 -2.66 2.90 7.36
N ILE A 123 -1.77 3.17 6.41
CA ILE A 123 -1.86 2.68 5.03
C ILE A 123 -0.71 1.68 4.79
N ASP A 124 -1.06 0.47 4.38
CA ASP A 124 -0.10 -0.59 4.09
C ASP A 124 -0.78 -1.64 3.21
N ASP A 125 -0.04 -2.32 2.33
CA ASP A 125 -0.60 -3.36 1.47
C ASP A 125 -0.74 -4.70 2.22
N ARG A 126 -0.03 -4.84 3.34
CA ARG A 126 0.06 -6.06 4.13
C ARG A 126 -0.60 -5.93 5.49
N ALA A 127 -1.73 -6.61 5.67
CA ALA A 127 -2.44 -6.61 6.95
C ALA A 127 -1.76 -7.48 8.04
N ASP A 128 -1.03 -8.51 7.65
CA ASP A 128 -0.36 -9.46 8.54
C ASP A 128 0.75 -8.79 9.38
N VAL A 129 1.53 -7.90 8.77
CA VAL A 129 2.60 -7.17 9.48
C VAL A 129 2.05 -6.18 10.52
N TRP A 130 0.78 -5.81 10.38
CA TRP A 130 0.04 -4.96 11.32
C TRP A 130 -0.89 -5.76 12.25
N GLN A 131 -0.78 -7.10 12.27
CA GLN A 131 -1.64 -7.99 13.04
C GLN A 131 -3.15 -7.69 12.82
N PHE A 132 -3.51 -7.29 11.60
CA PHE A 132 -4.88 -6.94 11.22
C PHE A 132 -5.50 -5.82 12.07
N SER A 133 -4.71 -4.82 12.46
CA SER A 133 -5.17 -3.64 13.19
C SER A 133 -6.39 -2.98 12.53
N GLU A 134 -7.37 -2.55 13.34
CA GLU A 134 -8.55 -1.82 12.84
C GLU A 134 -8.20 -0.43 12.28
N ALA A 135 -7.04 0.11 12.67
CA ALA A 135 -6.50 1.37 12.15
C ALA A 135 -5.97 1.24 10.70
N LEU A 136 -5.83 0.02 10.18
CA LEU A 136 -5.31 -0.23 8.85
C LEU A 136 -6.39 -0.04 7.78
N ILE A 137 -6.07 0.84 6.82
CA ILE A 137 -6.68 0.93 5.51
C ILE A 137 -5.75 0.19 4.55
N GLN A 138 -6.11 -1.05 4.23
CA GLN A 138 -5.29 -1.89 3.37
C GLN A 138 -5.36 -1.39 1.93
N VAL A 139 -4.20 -1.21 1.30
CA VAL A 139 -4.08 -0.76 -0.09
C VAL A 139 -3.81 -1.94 -1.03
N LYS A 140 -4.20 -1.84 -2.30
CA LYS A 140 -3.80 -2.82 -3.32
C LYS A 140 -2.26 -2.81 -3.44
N PRO A 141 -1.56 -3.96 -3.35
CA PRO A 141 -0.12 -4.03 -3.61
C PRO A 141 0.23 -3.41 -4.96
N TYR A 142 1.26 -2.58 -5.01
CA TYR A 142 1.69 -1.94 -6.25
C TYR A 142 2.72 -2.81 -6.97
N ARG A 143 2.34 -3.40 -8.10
CA ARG A 143 3.16 -4.35 -8.87
C ARG A 143 3.45 -3.83 -10.27
N PHE A 144 4.29 -2.81 -10.39
CA PHE A 144 4.69 -2.33 -11.71
C PHE A 144 5.57 -3.35 -12.45
N PHE A 145 6.48 -4.01 -11.74
CA PHE A 145 7.40 -5.01 -12.25
C PHE A 145 6.84 -6.41 -11.94
N LYS A 146 6.23 -7.10 -12.93
CA LYS A 146 5.43 -8.34 -12.74
C LYS A 146 6.14 -9.43 -11.92
N GLU A 147 7.44 -9.59 -12.13
CA GLU A 147 8.22 -10.68 -11.53
C GLU A 147 8.88 -10.31 -10.18
N VAL A 148 8.78 -9.05 -9.77
CA VAL A 148 9.41 -8.55 -8.55
C VAL A 148 8.36 -8.47 -7.45
N GLY A 149 8.39 -9.43 -6.52
CA GLY A 149 7.66 -9.32 -5.25
C GLY A 149 8.25 -8.25 -4.32
N ASP A 150 7.75 -8.17 -3.08
CA ASP A 150 8.34 -7.26 -2.09
C ASP A 150 9.77 -7.69 -1.71
N ILE A 151 10.75 -6.98 -2.26
CA ILE A 151 12.19 -7.23 -2.02
C ILE A 151 12.60 -7.01 -0.56
N ASN A 152 11.78 -6.32 0.22
CA ASN A 152 12.01 -5.97 1.62
C ASN A 152 11.10 -6.76 2.58
N ALA A 153 10.33 -7.74 2.10
CA ALA A 153 9.48 -8.57 2.95
C ALA A 153 10.30 -9.30 4.04
N PRO A 154 9.75 -9.51 5.25
CA PRO A 154 10.35 -10.38 6.26
C PRO A 154 10.58 -11.79 5.70
N LEU A 155 11.64 -12.47 6.17
CA LEU A 155 12.11 -13.76 5.64
C LEU A 155 10.97 -14.80 5.54
N GLY A 156 10.76 -15.36 4.34
CA GLY A 156 9.72 -16.38 4.09
C GLY A 156 9.26 -16.60 2.64
N VAL A 157 9.80 -15.88 1.63
CA VAL A 157 9.36 -16.02 0.23
C VAL A 157 10.54 -16.45 -0.66
N ASN A 158 10.34 -17.51 -1.44
CA ASN A 158 11.31 -18.02 -2.41
C ASN A 158 11.68 -16.94 -3.42
N LYS A 159 12.97 -16.59 -3.50
CA LYS A 159 13.51 -15.73 -4.55
C LYS A 159 13.62 -16.53 -5.84
N GLY A 160 12.55 -16.52 -6.64
CA GLY A 160 12.54 -17.10 -7.99
C GLY A 160 13.56 -16.41 -8.90
N GLY A 161 14.09 -17.18 -9.86
CA GLY A 161 15.12 -16.76 -10.80
C GLY A 161 14.67 -15.67 -11.78
N VAL A 162 15.67 -15.08 -12.44
CA VAL A 162 15.60 -13.90 -13.31
C VAL A 162 14.95 -14.24 -14.65
N SER A 163 13.78 -13.65 -14.92
CA SER A 163 13.18 -13.55 -16.25
C SER A 163 13.09 -12.06 -16.64
N PRO A 164 12.81 -11.73 -17.92
CA PRO A 164 12.63 -10.35 -18.35
C PRO A 164 11.49 -9.70 -17.56
N VAL A 165 11.74 -8.53 -16.97
CA VAL A 165 10.74 -7.83 -16.17
C VAL A 165 9.66 -7.28 -17.09
N ASP A 166 8.57 -8.02 -17.23
CA ASP A 166 7.36 -7.54 -17.90
C ASP A 166 6.68 -6.45 -17.05
N ILE A 167 6.19 -5.40 -17.71
CA ILE A 167 5.40 -4.32 -17.08
C ILE A 167 3.94 -4.80 -16.94
N GLU A 168 3.28 -4.49 -15.81
CA GLU A 168 1.82 -4.63 -15.67
C GLU A 168 1.09 -3.62 -16.55
N ASP A 169 0.32 -4.12 -17.54
CA ASP A 169 -0.43 -3.33 -18.52
C ASP A 169 -1.48 -2.40 -17.87
N GLU A 170 -1.84 -2.64 -16.61
CA GLU A 170 -2.77 -1.82 -15.82
C GLU A 170 -2.08 -0.86 -14.83
N ALA A 171 -0.75 -0.92 -14.67
CA ALA A 171 -0.06 -0.20 -13.60
C ALA A 171 -0.01 1.32 -13.81
N ASP A 172 0.00 1.79 -15.06
CA ASP A 172 -0.08 3.22 -15.38
C ASP A 172 -1.52 3.77 -15.24
N ASN A 173 -2.53 2.90 -15.17
CA ASN A 173 -3.92 3.24 -14.86
C ASN A 173 -4.28 3.00 -13.37
N ASP A 174 -3.29 2.79 -12.50
CA ASP A 174 -3.51 2.57 -11.07
C ASP A 174 -4.04 3.84 -10.37
N ARG A 175 -5.33 3.84 -10.03
CA ARG A 175 -6.01 4.94 -9.33
C ARG A 175 -6.10 4.75 -7.82
N THR A 176 -5.31 3.84 -7.25
CA THR A 176 -5.46 3.43 -5.85
C THR A 176 -5.24 4.61 -4.90
N LEU A 177 -4.26 5.47 -5.16
CA LEU A 177 -4.01 6.62 -4.28
C LEU A 177 -5.15 7.65 -4.33
N GLU A 178 -5.85 7.80 -5.46
CA GLU A 178 -7.07 8.64 -5.52
C GLU A 178 -8.17 8.09 -4.59
N TYR A 179 -8.36 6.77 -4.53
CA TYR A 179 -9.35 6.15 -3.65
C TYR A 179 -8.93 6.22 -2.17
N ILE A 180 -7.65 6.03 -1.88
CA ILE A 180 -7.11 6.13 -0.53
C ILE A 180 -7.19 7.56 -0.01
N GLU A 181 -6.90 8.55 -0.86
CA GLU A 181 -7.09 9.97 -0.52
C GLU A 181 -8.52 10.25 -0.06
N ARG A 182 -9.53 9.86 -0.87
CA ARG A 182 -10.94 10.06 -0.52
C ARG A 182 -11.29 9.42 0.82
N THR A 183 -10.81 8.19 1.03
CA THR A 183 -11.04 7.45 2.28
C THR A 183 -10.41 8.16 3.48
N LEU A 184 -9.19 8.66 3.35
CA LEU A 184 -8.47 9.37 4.41
C LEU A 184 -9.13 10.73 4.72
N VAL A 185 -9.57 11.46 3.69
CA VAL A 185 -10.35 12.69 3.85
C VAL A 185 -11.65 12.38 4.60
N ASP A 186 -12.38 11.34 4.22
CA ASP A 186 -13.61 10.94 4.91
C ASP A 186 -13.35 10.60 6.38
N VAL A 187 -12.27 9.86 6.67
CA VAL A 187 -11.87 9.55 8.06
C VAL A 187 -11.58 10.83 8.84
N HIS A 188 -10.75 11.72 8.30
CA HIS A 188 -10.38 12.99 8.93
C HIS A 188 -11.62 13.86 9.18
N THR A 189 -12.45 14.07 8.17
CA THR A 189 -13.66 14.89 8.26
C THR A 189 -14.65 14.33 9.27
N ASN A 190 -14.91 13.02 9.27
CA ASN A 190 -15.84 12.41 10.24
C ASN A 190 -15.29 12.46 11.66
N PHE A 191 -13.98 12.29 11.84
CA PHE A 191 -13.32 12.41 13.12
C PHE A 191 -13.48 13.82 13.69
N TYR A 192 -13.07 14.85 12.92
CA TYR A 192 -13.09 16.22 13.40
C TYR A 192 -14.50 16.78 13.53
N LYS A 193 -15.43 16.38 12.67
CA LYS A 193 -16.85 16.73 12.84
C LYS A 193 -17.37 16.27 14.21
N TYR A 194 -17.09 15.02 14.60
CA TYR A 194 -17.49 14.51 15.92
C TYR A 194 -16.80 15.28 17.05
N TYR A 195 -15.51 15.56 16.91
CA TYR A 195 -14.76 16.34 17.90
C TYR A 195 -15.31 17.77 18.05
N ASP A 196 -15.60 18.46 16.94
CA ASP A 196 -16.14 19.82 16.98
C ASP A 196 -17.50 19.87 17.68
N GLU A 197 -18.35 18.85 17.48
CA GLU A 197 -19.67 18.73 18.09
C GLU A 197 -19.63 18.33 19.57
N THR A 198 -18.68 17.48 19.99
CA THR A 198 -18.69 16.83 21.32
C THR A 198 -17.55 17.23 22.24
N GLN A 199 -16.46 17.75 21.67
CA GLN A 199 -15.16 17.97 22.32
C GLN A 199 -14.51 16.70 22.87
N GLU A 200 -14.97 15.52 22.43
CA GLU A 200 -14.43 14.22 22.84
C GLU A 200 -13.50 13.65 21.76
N ILE A 201 -12.33 13.17 22.20
CA ILE A 201 -11.42 12.43 21.33
C ILE A 201 -11.93 10.99 21.21
N ARG A 202 -12.49 10.67 20.05
CA ARG A 202 -12.92 9.31 19.71
C ARG A 202 -11.75 8.50 19.15
N ASP A 203 -11.69 7.19 19.41
CA ASP A 203 -10.73 6.33 18.70
C ASP A 203 -11.06 6.30 17.19
N VAL A 204 -10.09 6.71 16.35
CA VAL A 204 -10.20 6.75 14.89
C VAL A 204 -10.56 5.40 14.29
N LYS A 205 -10.21 4.28 14.96
CA LYS A 205 -10.60 2.93 14.56
C LYS A 205 -12.12 2.78 14.49
N VAL A 206 -12.86 3.46 15.38
CA VAL A 206 -14.33 3.47 15.37
C VAL A 206 -14.85 4.20 14.14
N VAL A 207 -14.21 5.30 13.74
CA VAL A 207 -14.55 6.07 12.54
C VAL A 207 -14.28 5.23 11.28
N ILE A 208 -13.10 4.62 11.18
CA ILE A 208 -12.73 3.72 10.07
C ILE A 208 -13.71 2.55 9.99
N SER A 209 -14.03 1.90 11.11
CA SER A 209 -14.99 0.79 11.18
C SER A 209 -16.39 1.23 10.71
N TYR A 210 -16.83 2.44 11.10
CA TYR A 210 -18.10 3.00 10.64
C TYR A 210 -18.11 3.21 9.12
N ILE A 211 -17.06 3.81 8.55
CA ILE A 211 -16.93 4.05 7.10
C ILE A 211 -16.92 2.74 6.34
N LYS A 212 -16.10 1.76 6.75
CA LYS A 212 -16.05 0.42 6.13
C LYS A 212 -17.44 -0.21 6.09
N LYS A 213 -18.19 -0.15 7.20
CA LYS A 213 -19.55 -0.71 7.29
C LYS A 213 -20.57 -0.04 6.38
N GLN A 214 -20.32 1.15 5.86
CA GLN A 214 -21.27 1.78 4.93
C GLN A 214 -21.22 1.15 3.52
N VAL A 215 -20.13 0.47 3.15
CA VAL A 215 -19.89 -0.01 1.78
C VAL A 215 -20.92 -1.07 1.36
N LEU A 216 -21.19 -2.06 2.21
CA LEU A 216 -22.13 -3.15 1.95
C LEU A 216 -23.34 -3.10 2.89
N ARG A 217 -23.61 -1.93 3.48
CA ARG A 217 -24.70 -1.75 4.45
C ARG A 217 -26.04 -2.16 3.84
N GLY A 218 -26.74 -3.03 4.55
CA GLY A 218 -28.06 -3.51 4.13
C GLY A 218 -28.03 -4.59 3.04
N LEU A 219 -26.85 -4.96 2.54
CA LEU A 219 -26.71 -6.10 1.64
C LEU A 219 -26.70 -7.42 2.42
N VAL A 220 -27.36 -8.42 1.85
CA VAL A 220 -27.30 -9.80 2.31
C VAL A 220 -26.48 -10.60 1.30
N ILE A 221 -25.35 -11.16 1.73
CA ILE A 221 -24.42 -11.91 0.88
C ILE A 221 -24.51 -13.39 1.22
N VAL A 222 -24.75 -14.22 0.20
CA VAL A 222 -24.67 -15.68 0.31
C VAL A 222 -23.30 -16.13 -0.17
N LEU A 223 -22.54 -16.83 0.67
CA LEU A 223 -21.29 -17.47 0.25
C LEU A 223 -21.57 -18.92 -0.17
N SER A 224 -21.34 -19.25 -1.44
CA SER A 224 -21.53 -20.59 -2.01
C SER A 224 -20.25 -21.03 -2.74
N GLY A 225 -19.67 -22.16 -2.35
CA GLY A 225 -18.44 -22.70 -2.95
C GLY A 225 -17.16 -21.89 -2.66
N VAL A 226 -17.22 -20.86 -1.82
CA VAL A 226 -16.08 -19.99 -1.47
C VAL A 226 -15.38 -20.46 -0.19
N VAL A 227 -16.10 -21.10 0.73
CA VAL A 227 -15.57 -21.59 2.00
C VAL A 227 -15.17 -23.06 1.85
N PRO A 228 -13.92 -23.45 2.16
CA PRO A 228 -13.50 -24.86 2.10
C PRO A 228 -14.36 -25.76 2.99
N LEU A 229 -14.58 -27.00 2.55
CA LEU A 229 -15.32 -27.99 3.34
C LEU A 229 -14.64 -28.24 4.69
N GLY A 230 -15.44 -28.31 5.75
CA GLY A 230 -14.97 -28.52 7.12
C GLY A 230 -14.46 -27.26 7.84
N VAL A 231 -14.37 -26.12 7.16
CA VAL A 231 -14.05 -24.83 7.79
C VAL A 231 -15.33 -24.14 8.20
N LYS A 232 -15.42 -23.70 9.47
CA LYS A 232 -16.52 -22.85 9.92
C LYS A 232 -16.51 -21.55 9.10
N PRO A 233 -17.62 -21.19 8.46
CA PRO A 233 -17.60 -20.08 7.53
C PRO A 233 -17.24 -18.73 8.15
N GLU A 234 -17.49 -18.55 9.44
CA GLU A 234 -17.14 -17.34 10.19
C GLU A 234 -15.62 -17.10 10.28
N TYR A 235 -14.83 -18.16 10.09
CA TYR A 235 -13.37 -18.10 10.04
C TYR A 235 -12.82 -17.88 8.64
N SER A 236 -13.67 -17.90 7.61
CA SER A 236 -13.23 -17.59 6.26
C SER A 236 -12.91 -16.10 6.10
N GLU A 237 -11.91 -15.81 5.28
CA GLU A 237 -11.56 -14.43 4.92
C GLU A 237 -12.73 -13.72 4.23
N ALA A 238 -13.45 -14.41 3.35
CA ALA A 238 -14.62 -13.89 2.66
C ALA A 238 -15.70 -13.42 3.65
N TYR A 239 -16.05 -14.23 4.66
CA TYR A 239 -17.01 -13.83 5.69
C TYR A 239 -16.52 -12.61 6.47
N ARG A 240 -15.27 -12.61 6.90
CA ARG A 240 -14.67 -11.50 7.65
C ARG A 240 -14.70 -10.20 6.84
N LEU A 241 -14.35 -10.24 5.56
CA LEU A 241 -14.39 -9.06 4.68
C LEU A 241 -15.83 -8.56 4.50
N CYS A 242 -16.77 -9.44 4.15
CA CYS A 242 -18.17 -9.05 3.98
C CYS A 242 -18.74 -8.38 5.23
N THR A 243 -18.52 -8.97 6.41
CA THR A 243 -18.99 -8.42 7.69
C THR A 243 -18.27 -7.13 8.09
N GLN A 244 -16.95 -7.04 7.88
CA GLN A 244 -16.16 -5.83 8.12
C GLN A 244 -16.68 -4.65 7.28
N PHE A 245 -17.11 -4.92 6.05
CA PHE A 245 -17.67 -3.92 5.14
C PHE A 245 -19.20 -3.76 5.26
N GLY A 246 -19.83 -4.35 6.28
CA GLY A 246 -21.21 -4.07 6.69
C GLY A 246 -22.30 -4.94 6.07
N ALA A 247 -21.94 -6.01 5.36
CA ALA A 247 -22.90 -6.98 4.85
C ALA A 247 -23.40 -7.92 5.96
N THR A 248 -24.64 -8.37 5.81
CA THR A 248 -25.14 -9.55 6.52
C THR A 248 -24.78 -10.78 5.71
N VAL A 249 -24.04 -11.73 6.28
CA VAL A 249 -23.64 -12.95 5.56
C VAL A 249 -24.51 -14.12 5.97
N ILE A 250 -25.03 -14.85 4.99
CA ILE A 250 -25.83 -16.06 5.20
C ILE A 250 -25.19 -17.25 4.48
N PHE A 251 -25.38 -18.44 5.06
CA PHE A 251 -24.90 -19.70 4.49
C PHE A 251 -26.08 -20.53 4.04
N ARG A 252 -26.06 -20.94 2.77
CA ARG A 252 -26.91 -22.07 2.36
C ARG A 252 -26.17 -23.33 2.75
N GLY A 253 -26.62 -23.96 3.84
CA GLY A 253 -26.30 -25.35 4.08
C GLY A 253 -26.77 -26.17 2.88
N LEU A 254 -25.93 -27.07 2.40
CA LEU A 254 -26.39 -28.19 1.58
C LEU A 254 -27.41 -28.94 2.45
N LEU A 255 -28.70 -28.77 2.14
CA LEU A 255 -29.75 -29.71 2.55
C LEU A 255 -29.53 -31.04 1.83
#